data_AF-A0A379S3H8-F1
#
_entry.id   AF-A0A379S3H8-F1
#
_cell.length_a   1.000
_cell.length_b   1.000
_cell.length_c   1.000
_cell.angle_alpha   90.00
_cell.angle_beta   90.00
_cell.angle_gamma   90.00
#
_symmetry.space_group_name_H-M   'P 1'
#
loop_
_entity.id
_entity.type
_entity.pdbx_description
1 polymer ?
#
loop_
_entity_poly.entity_id
_entity_poly.type
_entity_poly.pdbx_seq_one_letter_code
_entity_poly.pdbx_strand_id
1 'polypeptide(L)'
;MTALITEQHYARVRLFKQLLSSFQRNRDLVSVGAYAKGSDPMLDKAITLWPQLEAFLQQGIFERADWENSLQALDLIFPTV
;
A
#
# COMPACT_ATOMS: atom_id res chain seq x y z
N MET A 1 16.88 2.84 -6.16
CA MET A 1 16.71 4.29 -6.03
C MET A 1 16.46 4.61 -4.56
N THR A 2 17.53 4.75 -3.77
CA THR A 2 17.47 5.10 -2.33
C THR A 2 18.13 6.45 -2.05
N ALA A 3 18.97 6.95 -2.96
CA ALA A 3 19.75 8.18 -2.78
C ALA A 3 18.93 9.49 -2.84
N LEU A 4 17.65 9.44 -3.25
CA LEU A 4 16.79 10.62 -3.43
C LEU A 4 15.72 10.78 -2.35
N ILE A 5 15.62 9.83 -1.41
CA ILE A 5 14.55 9.77 -0.42
C ILE A 5 15.12 9.50 0.97
N THR A 6 14.42 9.98 1.99
CA THR A 6 14.81 9.74 3.39
C THR A 6 14.61 8.27 3.76
N GLU A 7 15.26 7.81 4.83
CA GLU A 7 15.09 6.44 5.33
C GLU A 7 13.63 6.16 5.72
N GLN A 8 12.93 7.13 6.32
CA GLN A 8 11.51 7.02 6.66
C GLN A 8 10.63 6.83 5.43
N HIS A 9 10.84 7.64 4.39
CA HIS A 9 10.13 7.47 3.12
C HIS A 9 10.45 6.10 2.52
N TYR A 10 11.72 5.68 2.53
CA TYR A 10 12.09 4.37 2.02
C TYR A 10 11.45 3.20 2.80
N ALA A 11 11.33 3.32 4.13
CA ALA A 11 10.65 2.33 4.96
C ALA A 11 9.16 2.20 4.58
N ARG A 12 8.47 3.33 4.36
CA ARG A 12 7.08 3.36 3.88
C ARG A 12 6.94 2.72 2.49
N VAL A 13 7.86 3.01 1.56
CA VAL A 13 7.89 2.39 0.23
C VAL A 13 8.07 0.87 0.31
N ARG A 14 8.95 0.39 1.20
CA ARG A 14 9.14 -1.06 1.42
C ARG A 14 7.86 -1.70 1.95
N LEU A 15 7.23 -1.09 2.95
CA LEU A 15 5.99 -1.59 3.54
C LEU A 15 4.87 -1.64 2.51
N PHE A 16 4.69 -0.56 1.73
CA PHE A 16 3.72 -0.50 0.62
C PHE A 16 3.89 -1.68 -0.33
N LYS A 17 5.13 -1.93 -0.79
CA LYS A 17 5.42 -3.05 -1.72
C LYS A 17 5.15 -4.42 -1.11
N GLN A 18 5.45 -4.60 0.18
CA GLN A 18 5.19 -5.87 0.84
C GLN A 18 3.68 -6.15 0.95
N LEU A 19 2.87 -5.14 1.29
CA LEU A 19 1.41 -5.26 1.35
C LEU A 19 0.82 -5.54 -0.02
N LEU A 20 1.22 -4.77 -1.03
CA LEU A 20 0.81 -4.96 -2.43
C LEU A 20 1.12 -6.39 -2.90
N SER A 21 2.34 -6.86 -2.66
CA SER A 21 2.76 -8.22 -3.04
C SER A 21 1.97 -9.30 -2.29
N SER A 22 1.73 -9.10 -0.99
CA SER A 22 0.94 -10.05 -0.17
C SER A 22 -0.49 -10.17 -0.69
N PHE A 23 -1.15 -9.04 -0.97
CA PHE A 23 -2.50 -9.03 -1.51
C PHE A 23 -2.57 -9.66 -2.90
N GLN A 24 -1.67 -9.27 -3.82
CA GLN A 24 -1.66 -9.80 -5.18
C GLN A 24 -1.49 -11.32 -5.24
N ARG A 25 -0.61 -11.90 -4.41
CA ARG A 25 -0.41 -13.36 -4.36
C ARG A 25 -1.63 -14.13 -3.85
N ASN A 26 -2.42 -13.52 -2.97
CA ASN A 26 -3.54 -14.17 -2.30
C ASN A 26 -4.90 -13.68 -2.82
N ARG A 27 -4.93 -12.86 -3.88
CA ARG A 27 -6.15 -12.22 -4.39
C ARG A 27 -7.21 -13.25 -4.77
N ASP A 28 -6.80 -14.36 -5.37
CA ASP A 28 -7.72 -15.41 -5.79
C ASP A 28 -8.35 -16.12 -4.58
N LEU A 29 -7.56 -16.39 -3.54
CA LEU A 29 -8.05 -16.98 -2.28
C LEU A 29 -9.05 -16.06 -1.56
N VAL A 30 -8.77 -14.75 -1.55
CA VAL A 30 -9.66 -13.75 -0.98
C VAL A 30 -10.95 -13.63 -1.80
N SER A 31 -10.86 -13.61 -3.13
CA SER A 31 -12.00 -13.50 -4.05
C SER A 31 -12.98 -14.68 -3.95
N VAL A 32 -12.45 -15.90 -3.77
CA VAL A 32 -13.26 -17.13 -3.60
C VAL A 32 -13.81 -17.25 -2.17
N GLY A 33 -13.40 -16.36 -1.24
CA GLY A 33 -13.81 -16.42 0.17
C GLY A 33 -13.14 -17.55 0.95
N ALA A 34 -12.05 -18.12 0.42
CA ALA A 34 -11.29 -19.18 1.06
C ALA A 34 -10.29 -18.65 2.12
N TYR A 35 -10.13 -17.34 2.22
CA TYR A 35 -9.25 -16.71 3.19
C TYR A 35 -9.88 -16.61 4.60
N ALA A 36 -9.15 -17.10 5.61
CA ALA A 36 -9.51 -16.95 7.01
C ALA A 36 -8.74 -15.80 7.66
N LYS A 37 -9.47 -14.82 8.21
CA LYS A 37 -8.91 -13.69 8.95
C LYS A 37 -8.08 -14.19 10.14
N GLY A 38 -6.89 -13.62 10.34
CA GLY A 38 -5.99 -13.97 11.45
C GLY A 38 -4.97 -15.09 11.13
N SER A 39 -5.05 -15.72 9.95
CA SER A 39 -4.02 -16.70 9.53
C SER A 39 -2.72 -16.04 9.09
N ASP A 40 -2.78 -14.84 8.53
CA ASP A 40 -1.61 -14.07 8.10
C ASP A 40 -1.83 -12.58 8.42
N PRO A 41 -1.17 -12.04 9.47
CA PRO A 41 -1.29 -10.64 9.85
C PRO A 41 -0.89 -9.66 8.75
N MET A 42 -0.01 -10.05 7.84
CA MET A 42 0.44 -9.22 6.73
C MET A 42 -0.63 -9.14 5.65
N LEU A 43 -1.25 -10.27 5.34
CA LEU A 43 -2.37 -10.32 4.40
C LEU A 43 -3.62 -9.63 4.98
N ASP A 44 -3.91 -9.80 6.26
CA ASP A 44 -5.00 -9.10 6.94
C ASP A 44 -4.87 -7.57 6.82
N LYS A 45 -3.65 -7.05 7.08
CA LYS A 45 -3.33 -5.64 6.89
C LYS A 45 -3.47 -5.22 5.43
N ALA A 46 -2.97 -6.05 4.50
CA ALA A 46 -3.04 -5.76 3.08
C ALA A 46 -4.48 -5.71 2.55
N ILE A 47 -5.36 -6.62 2.98
CA ILE A 47 -6.79 -6.61 2.63
C ILE A 47 -7.47 -5.36 3.20
N THR A 48 -7.18 -5.01 4.45
CA THR A 48 -7.78 -3.83 5.10
C THR A 48 -7.36 -2.52 4.44
N LEU A 49 -6.09 -2.41 4.04
CA LEU A 49 -5.53 -1.20 3.41
C LEU A 49 -5.68 -1.20 1.89
N TRP A 50 -6.12 -2.31 1.27
CA TRP A 50 -6.21 -2.45 -0.18
C TRP A 50 -6.91 -1.28 -0.88
N PRO A 51 -8.10 -0.81 -0.43
CA PRO A 51 -8.78 0.29 -1.11
C PRO A 51 -7.97 1.59 -1.10
N GLN A 52 -7.20 1.84 -0.04
CA GLN A 52 -6.35 3.03 0.06
C GLN A 52 -5.10 2.91 -0.81
N LEU A 53 -4.49 1.72 -0.85
CA LEU A 53 -3.33 1.43 -1.70
C LEU A 53 -3.71 1.52 -3.18
N GLU A 54 -4.88 1.02 -3.56
CA GLU A 54 -5.39 1.09 -4.92
C GLU A 54 -5.67 2.54 -5.33
N ALA A 55 -6.38 3.29 -4.48
CA ALA A 55 -6.65 4.71 -4.73
C ALA A 55 -5.37 5.55 -4.82
N PHE A 56 -4.33 5.22 -4.06
CA PHE A 56 -3.02 5.90 -4.15
C PHE A 56 -2.29 5.65 -5.48
N LEU A 57 -2.46 4.46 -6.07
CA LEU A 57 -1.82 4.12 -7.35
C LEU A 57 -2.60 4.61 -8.57
N GLN A 58 -3.92 4.76 -8.43
CA GLN A 58 -4.77 5.26 -9.49
C GLN A 58 -4.77 6.79 -9.49
N GLN A 59 -4.63 7.40 -10.66
CA GLN A 59 -4.65 8.84 -10.82
C GLN A 59 -5.45 9.20 -12.07
N GLY A 60 -6.33 10.19 -11.95
CA GLY A 60 -7.10 10.71 -13.08
C GLY A 60 -6.22 11.41 -14.12
N ILE A 61 -6.67 11.42 -15.39
CA ILE A 61 -5.93 12.05 -16.50
C ILE A 61 -5.66 13.54 -16.24
N PHE A 62 -6.58 14.23 -15.57
CA PHE A 62 -6.50 15.65 -15.24
C PHE A 62 -6.13 15.90 -13.78
N GLU A 63 -5.86 14.84 -13.01
CA GLU A 63 -5.45 14.95 -11.62
C GLU A 63 -3.96 15.20 -11.55
N ARG A 64 -3.53 16.13 -10.71
CA ARG A 64 -2.12 16.44 -10.50
C ARG A 64 -1.72 16.07 -9.07
N ALA A 65 -0.81 15.13 -8.95
CA ALA A 65 -0.07 14.86 -7.72
C ALA A 65 1.34 15.42 -7.86
N ASP A 66 1.67 16.49 -7.13
CA ASP A 66 3.05 16.94 -7.00
C ASP A 66 3.79 16.16 -5.90
N TRP A 67 5.06 16.49 -5.69
CA TRP A 67 5.90 15.79 -4.72
C TRP A 67 5.33 15.82 -3.30
N GLU A 68 4.88 16.99 -2.84
CA GLU A 68 4.36 17.15 -1.48
C GLU A 68 3.03 16.42 -1.31
N ASN A 69 2.12 16.54 -2.26
CA ASN A 69 0.84 15.81 -2.25
C ASN A 69 1.05 14.30 -2.28
N SER A 70 2.03 13.81 -3.06
CA SER A 70 2.36 12.37 -3.13
C SER A 70 2.89 11.83 -1.80
N LEU A 71 3.74 12.61 -1.13
CA LEU A 71 4.26 12.25 0.20
C LEU A 71 3.16 12.27 1.25
N GLN A 72 2.34 13.31 1.28
CA GLN A 72 1.22 13.40 2.21
C GLN A 72 0.23 12.24 2.03
N ALA A 73 -0.10 11.90 0.78
CA ALA A 73 -0.97 10.77 0.49
C ALA A 73 -0.38 9.43 0.97
N LEU A 74 0.95 9.23 0.82
CA LEU A 74 1.62 8.04 1.35
C LEU A 74 1.62 7.99 2.89
N ASP A 75 1.78 9.14 3.53
CA ASP A 75 1.83 9.26 4.99
C ASP A 75 0.46 9.05 5.62
N LEU A 76 -0.63 9.42 4.95
CA LEU A 76 -2.00 9.13 5.39
C LEU A 76 -2.32 7.64 5.41
N ILE A 77 -1.67 6.84 4.54
CA ILE A 77 -1.81 5.37 4.52
C ILE A 77 -1.02 4.73 5.67
N PHE A 78 0.16 5.30 5.99
CA PHE A 78 1.06 4.77 7.03
C PHE A 78 1.52 5.86 8.03
N PRO A 79 0.61 6.35 8.89
CA PRO A 79 0.91 7.47 9.78
C PRO A 79 1.94 7.14 10.88
N THR A 80 2.24 5.86 11.11
CA THR A 80 3.23 5.40 12.09
C THR A 80 4.15 4.36 11.44
N VAL A 81 5.29 4.83 10.92
CA VAL A 81 6.46 4.02 10.52
C VAL A 81 7.69 4.66 11.13
#